data_AF-A0A7J6UCE9-F1
#
_entry.id   AF-A0A7J6UCE9-F1
#
_cell.length_a   1.000
_cell.length_b   1.000
_cell.length_c   1.000
_cell.angle_alpha   90.00
_cell.angle_beta   90.00
_cell.angle_gamma   90.00
#
_symmetry.space_group_name_H-M   'P 1'
#
loop_
_entity.id
_entity.type
_entity.pdbx_description
1 polymer ?
#
loop_
_entity_poly.entity_id
_entity_poly.type
_entity_poly.pdbx_seq_one_letter_code
_entity_poly.pdbx_strand_id
1 'polypeptide(L)'
;MPSMAMMGLAVSGVLALVGRARRVGRTARQAAAASTPASSARRKSSRDVSQPGDDYDAPKELDDESVDEVMNGATPTLDSVHSPDDIRKMSIPQLKDLCDDTRRFLVRSVSQTGGHLGSNLGVVELTAALHNVFNTPYDKLIWDVSHQAYPHKIFTGRRDRMSTLRQGGGLSGFTKRTESPYDPFGAGHSGTAMSAATGFAMARDHKKRVHDEAVQEGQQGVPPLSPEDDYTVVSVVGDGAITGGMAYEAMNHAGWLKLRKFLVILNDNGQVSLPTAYNEVHTPVGALSETLSKMGGMDSSVPDAVSKVLSSPSFQDARNTLKLAVKALCPPQLADSLGRIEEYGRGLLSSYSRG
;
A
#
# COMPACT_ATOMS: atom_id res chain seq x y z
N MET A 1 23.20 -27.10 -33.41
CA MET A 1 22.46 -25.88 -33.77
C MET A 1 21.09 -26.28 -34.32
N PRO A 2 19.98 -26.03 -33.59
CA PRO A 2 18.66 -26.11 -34.16
C PRO A 2 18.19 -24.73 -34.69
N SER A 3 17.69 -24.78 -35.92
CA SER A 3 16.98 -23.83 -36.76
C SER A 3 16.31 -22.61 -36.10
N MET A 4 16.64 -21.42 -36.64
CA MET A 4 16.02 -20.09 -36.42
C MET A 4 14.54 -19.96 -36.88
N ALA A 5 13.90 -21.03 -37.39
CA ALA A 5 12.58 -20.91 -38.00
C ALA A 5 11.39 -20.86 -37.01
N MET A 6 11.57 -21.24 -35.74
CA MET A 6 10.45 -21.26 -34.77
C MET A 6 10.19 -19.94 -34.03
N MET A 7 11.09 -18.95 -34.15
CA MET A 7 10.98 -17.68 -33.43
C MET A 7 10.14 -16.63 -34.20
N GLY A 8 9.86 -16.86 -35.49
CA GLY A 8 9.13 -15.94 -36.36
C GLY A 8 7.59 -16.01 -36.26
N LEU A 9 7.03 -17.04 -35.61
CA LEU A 9 5.58 -17.24 -35.55
C LEU A 9 4.91 -16.62 -34.31
N ALA A 10 5.66 -16.32 -33.26
CA ALA A 10 5.11 -15.71 -32.04
C ALA A 10 4.95 -14.16 -32.12
N VAL A 11 5.66 -13.51 -33.05
CA VAL A 11 5.65 -12.03 -33.17
C VAL A 11 4.57 -11.53 -34.16
N SER A 12 4.10 -12.36 -35.09
CA SER A 12 3.06 -11.97 -36.06
C SER A 12 1.62 -12.04 -35.53
N GLY A 13 1.37 -12.78 -34.43
CA GLY A 13 0.03 -12.89 -33.84
C GLY A 13 -0.43 -11.64 -33.07
N VAL A 14 0.50 -10.88 -32.49
CA VAL A 14 0.18 -9.73 -31.63
C VAL A 14 -0.06 -8.44 -32.45
N LEU A 15 0.56 -8.29 -33.63
CA LEU A 15 0.30 -7.14 -34.50
C LEU A 15 -1.01 -7.23 -35.29
N ALA A 16 -1.56 -8.43 -35.50
CA ALA A 16 -2.82 -8.60 -36.24
C ALA A 16 -4.06 -8.17 -35.42
N LEU A 17 -3.99 -8.18 -34.08
CA LEU A 17 -5.09 -7.78 -33.21
C LEU A 17 -5.22 -6.25 -33.07
N VAL A 18 -4.10 -5.52 -33.16
CA VAL A 18 -4.06 -4.05 -33.05
C VAL A 18 -4.49 -3.36 -34.37
N GLY A 19 -4.36 -4.04 -35.52
CA GLY A 19 -4.75 -3.52 -36.83
C GLY A 19 -6.28 -3.48 -37.09
N ARG A 20 -7.08 -4.25 -36.34
CA ARG A 20 -8.54 -4.35 -36.56
C ARG A 20 -9.37 -3.34 -35.76
N ALA A 21 -8.81 -2.75 -34.71
CA ALA A 21 -9.50 -1.74 -33.88
C ALA A 21 -9.49 -0.31 -34.46
N ARG A 22 -8.69 -0.04 -35.50
CA ARG A 22 -8.57 1.32 -36.10
C ARG A 22 -9.49 1.61 -37.29
N ARG A 23 -10.38 0.69 -37.69
CA ARG A 23 -11.27 0.86 -38.87
C ARG A 23 -12.75 1.12 -38.60
N VAL A 24 -13.18 1.30 -37.34
CA VAL A 24 -14.59 1.60 -37.02
C VAL A 24 -14.85 3.09 -36.71
N GLY A 25 -13.82 3.94 -36.64
CA GLY A 25 -13.95 5.35 -36.27
C GLY A 25 -14.04 6.36 -37.43
N ARG A 26 -14.61 6.01 -38.59
CA ARG A 26 -14.57 6.92 -39.75
C ARG A 26 -15.76 6.86 -40.70
N THR A 27 -16.99 6.87 -40.18
CA THR A 27 -18.19 7.21 -40.94
C THR A 27 -19.24 7.83 -40.01
N ALA A 28 -19.19 9.15 -39.79
CA ALA A 28 -20.33 10.00 -39.44
C ALA A 28 -19.85 11.45 -39.22
N ARG A 29 -19.46 12.13 -40.29
CA ARG A 29 -19.36 13.60 -40.30
C ARG A 29 -19.63 14.10 -41.71
N GLN A 30 -20.90 14.31 -42.04
CA GLN A 30 -21.40 15.32 -42.98
C GLN A 30 -22.94 15.25 -42.99
N ALA A 31 -23.55 16.43 -43.20
CA ALA A 31 -24.98 16.78 -43.05
C ALA A 31 -25.38 17.12 -41.59
N ALA A 32 -25.88 18.29 -41.24
CA ALA A 32 -26.31 19.45 -42.02
C ALA A 32 -26.21 20.73 -41.17
N ALA A 33 -25.92 21.84 -41.83
CA ALA A 33 -26.13 23.19 -41.30
C ALA A 33 -27.29 23.82 -42.09
N ALA A 34 -28.35 24.27 -41.40
CA ALA A 34 -29.24 25.34 -41.84
C ALA A 34 -30.14 25.85 -40.69
N SER A 35 -29.99 27.15 -40.41
CA SER A 35 -30.98 28.15 -39.93
C SER A 35 -31.76 27.99 -38.60
N THR A 36 -31.50 28.98 -37.72
CA THR A 36 -32.24 29.57 -36.56
C THR A 36 -33.77 29.75 -36.73
N PRO A 37 -34.62 29.98 -35.67
CA PRO A 37 -34.39 30.93 -34.56
C PRO A 37 -34.86 30.52 -33.13
N ALA A 38 -34.51 31.39 -32.18
CA ALA A 38 -34.76 31.32 -30.75
C ALA A 38 -36.25 31.23 -30.35
N SER A 39 -36.56 30.40 -29.35
CA SER A 39 -37.62 30.70 -28.39
C SER A 39 -37.32 30.05 -27.04
N SER A 40 -37.58 30.82 -25.98
CA SER A 40 -37.40 30.49 -24.58
C SER A 40 -38.41 29.44 -24.12
N ALA A 41 -37.94 28.29 -23.63
CA ALA A 41 -38.75 27.39 -22.83
C ALA A 41 -37.92 26.83 -21.67
N ARG A 42 -38.25 27.33 -20.47
CA ARG A 42 -37.71 26.90 -19.18
C ARG A 42 -38.13 25.44 -18.93
N ARG A 43 -37.29 24.47 -19.32
CA ARG A 43 -37.45 23.07 -18.93
C ARG A 43 -37.04 22.92 -17.46
N LYS A 44 -38.02 22.78 -16.57
CA LYS A 44 -37.82 22.16 -15.26
C LYS A 44 -37.41 20.71 -15.50
N SER A 45 -36.11 20.41 -15.50
CA SER A 45 -35.66 19.04 -15.27
C SER A 45 -35.71 18.81 -13.76
N SER A 46 -36.81 18.24 -13.27
CA SER A 46 -36.73 17.42 -12.07
C SER A 46 -35.80 16.26 -12.44
N ARG A 47 -34.52 16.37 -12.07
CA ARG A 47 -33.68 15.19 -11.99
C ARG A 47 -34.27 14.38 -10.85
N ASP A 48 -34.97 13.33 -11.25
CA ASP A 48 -35.24 12.19 -10.40
C ASP A 48 -33.89 11.75 -9.84
N VAL A 49 -33.68 11.98 -8.54
CA VAL A 49 -32.53 11.45 -7.83
C VAL A 49 -32.87 9.98 -7.67
N SER A 50 -32.50 9.18 -8.68
CA SER A 50 -32.44 7.74 -8.53
C SER A 50 -31.63 7.48 -7.28
N GLN A 51 -32.30 6.91 -6.26
CA GLN A 51 -31.64 6.46 -5.05
C GLN A 51 -30.45 5.58 -5.43
N PRO A 52 -29.35 5.59 -4.64
CA PRO A 52 -28.27 4.63 -4.85
C PRO A 52 -28.92 3.24 -4.98
N GLY A 53 -28.56 2.52 -6.05
CA GLY A 53 -29.29 1.35 -6.51
C GLY A 53 -29.59 0.35 -5.40
N ASP A 54 -30.70 -0.39 -5.57
CA ASP A 54 -31.26 -1.38 -4.66
C ASP A 54 -30.31 -2.56 -4.28
N ASP A 55 -29.02 -2.48 -4.62
CA ASP A 55 -27.96 -3.45 -4.28
C ASP A 55 -27.21 -3.09 -2.98
N TYR A 56 -27.70 -2.13 -2.18
CA TYR A 56 -27.25 -2.01 -0.79
C TYR A 56 -27.94 -3.10 0.03
N ASP A 57 -27.38 -4.31 -0.01
CA ASP A 57 -27.72 -5.35 0.96
C ASP A 57 -27.48 -4.74 2.35
N ALA A 58 -28.57 -4.41 3.05
CA ALA A 58 -28.50 -3.97 4.43
C ALA A 58 -27.64 -4.99 5.19
N PRO A 59 -26.66 -4.56 6.00
CA PRO A 59 -25.83 -5.50 6.74
C PRO A 59 -26.74 -6.48 7.46
N LYS A 60 -26.60 -7.78 7.17
CA LYS A 60 -27.35 -8.80 7.89
C LYS A 60 -27.11 -8.54 9.39
N GLU A 61 -28.19 -8.41 10.15
CA GLU A 61 -28.07 -8.35 11.60
C GLU A 61 -27.28 -9.58 12.04
N LEU A 62 -26.19 -9.33 12.78
CA LEU A 62 -25.40 -10.41 13.35
C LEU A 62 -26.27 -11.08 14.42
N ASP A 63 -26.28 -12.41 14.44
CA ASP A 63 -26.90 -13.16 15.52
C ASP A 63 -26.11 -13.00 16.83
N ASP A 64 -26.77 -13.27 17.95
CA ASP A 64 -26.18 -13.12 19.29
C ASP A 64 -24.90 -13.97 19.46
N GLU A 65 -24.82 -15.12 18.77
CA GLU A 65 -23.66 -16.01 18.81
C GLU A 65 -22.45 -15.40 18.11
N SER A 66 -22.64 -14.79 16.94
CA SER A 66 -21.61 -14.06 16.20
C SER A 66 -21.09 -12.85 16.98
N VAL A 67 -22.01 -12.14 17.67
CA VAL A 67 -21.63 -11.03 18.54
C VAL A 67 -20.81 -11.52 19.73
N ASP A 68 -21.23 -12.62 20.37
CA ASP A 68 -20.51 -13.23 21.49
C ASP A 68 -19.12 -13.73 21.08
N GLU A 69 -18.99 -14.35 19.90
CA GLU A 69 -17.69 -14.79 19.39
C GLU A 69 -16.71 -13.61 19.24
N VAL A 70 -17.17 -12.47 18.70
CA VAL A 70 -16.31 -11.29 18.56
C VAL A 70 -15.98 -10.69 19.94
N MET A 71 -16.99 -10.56 20.80
CA MET A 71 -16.86 -9.84 22.08
C MET A 71 -16.20 -10.66 23.20
N ASN A 72 -16.30 -11.99 23.17
CA ASN A 72 -15.82 -12.89 24.22
C ASN A 72 -14.96 -14.05 23.70
N GLY A 73 -14.87 -14.28 22.39
CA GLY A 73 -14.06 -15.35 21.80
C GLY A 73 -12.57 -15.27 22.15
N ALA A 74 -11.93 -16.43 22.17
CA ALA A 74 -10.49 -16.56 22.42
C ALA A 74 -9.67 -16.01 21.24
N THR A 75 -8.44 -15.60 21.51
CA THR A 75 -7.50 -15.08 20.51
C THR A 75 -6.17 -15.82 20.59
N PRO A 76 -6.15 -17.15 20.44
CA PRO A 76 -5.03 -18.01 20.82
C PRO A 76 -3.73 -17.70 20.07
N THR A 77 -3.79 -17.32 18.80
CA THR A 77 -2.61 -16.95 18.00
C THR A 77 -2.08 -15.60 18.48
N LEU A 78 -2.96 -14.63 18.71
CA LEU A 78 -2.56 -13.33 19.25
C LEU A 78 -2.04 -13.42 20.70
N ASP A 79 -2.55 -14.35 21.51
CA ASP A 79 -2.10 -14.61 22.88
C ASP A 79 -0.64 -15.08 22.93
N SER A 80 -0.15 -15.67 21.83
CA SER A 80 1.26 -16.08 21.68
C SER A 80 2.20 -14.97 21.22
N VAL A 81 1.69 -13.79 20.84
CA VAL A 81 2.49 -12.68 20.31
C VAL A 81 2.82 -11.68 21.42
N HIS A 82 4.09 -11.61 21.79
CA HIS A 82 4.60 -10.62 22.75
C HIS A 82 5.50 -9.57 22.08
N SER A 83 6.09 -9.92 20.95
CA SER A 83 6.97 -9.04 20.17
C SER A 83 6.92 -9.35 18.68
N PRO A 84 7.46 -8.46 17.82
CA PRO A 84 7.58 -8.74 16.39
C PRO A 84 8.38 -10.02 16.08
N ASP A 85 9.27 -10.45 16.97
CA ASP A 85 10.09 -11.65 16.80
C ASP A 85 9.24 -12.93 16.74
N ASP A 86 8.09 -12.93 17.41
CA ASP A 86 7.14 -14.04 17.38
C ASP A 86 6.44 -14.09 16.00
N ILE A 87 6.07 -12.93 15.48
CA ILE A 87 5.41 -12.78 14.16
C ILE A 87 6.36 -13.17 13.01
N ARG A 88 7.65 -12.84 13.10
CA ARG A 88 8.64 -13.22 12.06
C ARG A 88 8.82 -14.72 11.89
N LYS A 89 8.47 -15.52 12.91
CA LYS A 89 8.56 -16.99 12.88
C LYS A 89 7.29 -17.64 12.34
N MET A 90 6.22 -16.88 12.15
CA MET A 90 4.93 -17.40 11.70
C MET A 90 4.93 -17.73 10.21
N SER A 91 4.28 -18.85 9.89
CA SER A 91 3.90 -19.21 8.52
C SER A 91 2.72 -18.36 8.02
N ILE A 92 2.48 -18.34 6.71
CA ILE A 92 1.35 -17.61 6.12
C ILE A 92 -0.01 -18.00 6.74
N PRO A 93 -0.33 -19.29 6.97
CA PRO A 93 -1.56 -19.66 7.67
C PRO A 93 -1.64 -19.06 9.08
N GLN A 94 -0.57 -19.15 9.88
CA GLN A 94 -0.54 -18.55 11.22
C GLN A 94 -0.68 -17.03 11.18
N LEU A 95 -0.15 -16.35 10.17
CA LEU A 95 -0.36 -14.91 9.98
C LEU A 95 -1.83 -14.57 9.71
N LYS A 96 -2.58 -15.44 9.00
CA LYS A 96 -4.02 -15.24 8.79
C LYS A 96 -4.78 -15.39 10.10
N ASP A 97 -4.48 -16.44 10.86
CA ASP A 97 -5.08 -16.67 12.18
C ASP A 97 -4.78 -15.50 13.13
N LEU A 98 -3.55 -14.97 13.10
CA LEU A 98 -3.17 -13.76 13.84
C LEU A 98 -4.02 -12.56 13.43
N CYS A 99 -4.28 -12.37 12.14
CA CYS A 99 -5.10 -11.25 11.66
C CYS A 99 -6.56 -11.38 12.16
N ASP A 100 -7.14 -12.57 12.12
CA ASP A 100 -8.50 -12.82 12.58
C ASP A 100 -8.64 -12.57 14.10
N ASP A 101 -7.69 -13.08 14.89
CA ASP A 101 -7.59 -12.80 16.32
C ASP A 101 -7.44 -11.31 16.62
N THR A 102 -6.61 -10.61 15.83
CA THR A 102 -6.36 -9.17 15.98
C THR A 102 -7.61 -8.35 15.69
N ARG A 103 -8.40 -8.71 14.66
CA ARG A 103 -9.65 -8.01 14.38
C ARG A 103 -10.64 -8.17 15.52
N ARG A 104 -10.85 -9.39 16.03
CA ARG A 104 -11.71 -9.64 17.20
C ARG A 104 -11.27 -8.82 18.42
N PHE A 105 -9.98 -8.86 18.74
CA PHE A 105 -9.41 -8.10 19.85
C PHE A 105 -9.58 -6.58 19.66
N LEU A 106 -9.35 -6.04 18.46
CA LEU A 106 -9.50 -4.61 18.16
C LEU A 106 -10.94 -4.14 18.36
N VAL A 107 -11.92 -4.86 17.81
CA VAL A 107 -13.35 -4.52 17.98
C VAL A 107 -13.70 -4.49 19.46
N ARG A 108 -13.32 -5.53 20.22
CA ARG A 108 -13.54 -5.61 21.66
C ARG A 108 -12.86 -4.48 22.43
N SER A 109 -11.58 -4.22 22.17
CA SER A 109 -10.81 -3.23 22.92
C SER A 109 -11.27 -1.81 22.63
N VAL A 110 -11.47 -1.47 21.35
CA VAL A 110 -11.81 -0.10 20.93
C VAL A 110 -13.27 0.24 21.25
N SER A 111 -14.18 -0.74 21.30
CA SER A 111 -15.56 -0.49 21.76
C SER A 111 -15.64 -0.04 23.23
N GLN A 112 -14.66 -0.42 24.06
CA GLN A 112 -14.59 -0.04 25.47
C GLN A 112 -13.92 1.33 25.68
N THR A 113 -12.88 1.64 24.91
CA THR A 113 -12.08 2.88 25.10
C THR A 113 -12.46 4.01 24.15
N GLY A 114 -13.19 3.71 23.07
CA GLY A 114 -13.26 4.55 21.89
C GLY A 114 -11.93 4.60 21.13
N GLY A 115 -11.89 5.37 20.04
CA GLY A 115 -10.71 5.50 19.18
C GLY A 115 -11.05 5.30 17.70
N HIS A 116 -10.01 5.22 16.86
CA HIS A 116 -10.20 5.00 15.43
C HIS A 116 -10.34 3.50 15.18
N LEU A 117 -11.50 3.03 14.70
CA LEU A 117 -11.71 1.60 14.45
C LEU A 117 -11.45 1.22 12.99
N GLY A 118 -12.16 1.84 12.05
CA GLY A 118 -12.10 1.48 10.62
C GLY A 118 -10.70 1.53 10.03
N SER A 119 -9.94 2.58 10.35
CA SER A 119 -8.54 2.73 9.90
C SER A 119 -7.61 1.63 10.40
N ASN A 120 -7.88 1.07 11.59
CA ASN A 120 -7.07 -0.01 12.18
C ASN A 120 -7.47 -1.37 11.65
N LEU A 121 -8.76 -1.61 11.44
CA LEU A 121 -9.25 -2.83 10.81
C LEU A 121 -8.70 -2.99 9.38
N GLY A 122 -8.62 -1.88 8.63
CA GLY A 122 -8.11 -1.89 7.25
C GLY A 122 -6.61 -2.16 7.09
N VAL A 123 -5.82 -2.21 8.17
CA VAL A 123 -4.36 -2.42 8.09
C VAL A 123 -3.86 -3.58 8.93
N VAL A 124 -4.73 -4.46 9.43
CA VAL A 124 -4.31 -5.61 10.26
C VAL A 124 -3.30 -6.49 9.50
N GLU A 125 -3.66 -6.91 8.30
CA GLU A 125 -2.84 -7.77 7.44
C GLU A 125 -1.55 -7.08 7.02
N LEU A 126 -1.66 -5.80 6.65
CA LEU A 126 -0.50 -4.98 6.31
C LEU A 126 0.47 -4.93 7.49
N THR A 127 -0.05 -4.72 8.70
CA THR A 127 0.79 -4.62 9.90
C THR A 127 1.44 -5.95 10.25
N ALA A 128 0.71 -7.07 10.13
CA ALA A 128 1.25 -8.40 10.34
C ALA A 128 2.36 -8.71 9.32
N ALA A 129 2.14 -8.39 8.04
CA ALA A 129 3.14 -8.57 6.99
C ALA A 129 4.40 -7.71 7.23
N LEU A 130 4.22 -6.45 7.64
CA LEU A 130 5.32 -5.55 7.97
C LEU A 130 6.18 -6.10 9.11
N HIS A 131 5.57 -6.57 10.19
CA HIS A 131 6.30 -7.16 11.31
C HIS A 131 6.85 -8.55 11.03
N ASN A 132 6.32 -9.27 10.04
CA ASN A 132 6.88 -10.55 9.57
C ASN A 132 8.13 -10.33 8.68
N VAL A 133 8.14 -9.28 7.87
CA VAL A 133 9.23 -9.01 6.89
C VAL A 133 10.35 -8.15 7.48
N PHE A 134 10.01 -7.11 8.24
CA PHE A 134 10.97 -6.12 8.73
C PHE A 134 11.38 -6.37 10.18
N ASN A 135 12.64 -6.10 10.49
CA ASN A 135 13.23 -6.27 11.80
C ASN A 135 13.12 -4.98 12.63
N THR A 136 11.91 -4.64 13.06
CA THR A 136 11.69 -3.50 13.98
C THR A 136 12.20 -3.83 15.38
N PRO A 137 12.80 -2.89 16.15
CA PRO A 137 12.86 -1.45 15.89
C PRO A 137 14.08 -0.98 15.08
N TYR A 138 14.92 -1.91 14.59
CA TYR A 138 16.08 -1.55 13.77
C TYR A 138 15.63 -0.93 12.46
N ASP A 139 14.81 -1.65 11.71
CA ASP A 139 14.03 -1.08 10.60
C ASP A 139 13.05 -0.04 11.14
N LYS A 140 12.95 1.10 10.45
CA LYS A 140 12.13 2.23 10.86
C LYS A 140 10.78 2.13 10.18
N LEU A 141 9.77 1.71 10.94
CA LEU A 141 8.38 1.73 10.51
C LEU A 141 7.71 3.02 11.00
N ILE A 142 7.29 3.86 10.07
CA ILE A 142 6.69 5.18 10.34
C ILE A 142 5.26 5.19 9.80
N TRP A 143 4.30 5.54 10.65
CA TRP A 143 2.88 5.64 10.30
C TRP A 143 2.47 7.10 10.16
N ASP A 144 1.93 7.50 9.00
CA ASP A 144 1.40 8.86 8.81
C ASP A 144 0.08 9.05 9.57
N VAL A 145 -0.06 10.18 10.28
CA VAL A 145 -1.07 10.42 11.35
C VAL A 145 -0.98 9.41 12.50
N SER A 146 -0.75 8.13 12.21
CA SER A 146 -0.66 6.97 13.11
C SER A 146 -1.93 6.57 13.84
N HIS A 147 -3.07 7.13 13.43
CA HIS A 147 -4.38 6.69 13.91
C HIS A 147 -4.72 5.24 13.53
N GLN A 148 -4.05 4.69 12.52
CA GLN A 148 -4.11 3.32 12.01
C GLN A 148 -3.04 2.38 12.62
N ALA A 149 -2.40 2.76 13.72
CA ALA A 149 -1.27 2.01 14.29
C ALA A 149 -1.63 1.16 15.54
N TYR A 150 -2.90 0.83 15.78
CA TYR A 150 -3.30 -0.03 16.90
C TYR A 150 -2.84 -1.48 16.74
N PRO A 151 -2.97 -2.14 15.57
CA PRO A 151 -2.35 -3.46 15.36
C PRO A 151 -0.84 -3.41 15.64
N HIS A 152 -0.17 -2.33 15.22
CA HIS A 152 1.25 -2.13 15.47
C HIS A 152 1.56 -2.06 16.97
N LYS A 153 0.79 -1.29 17.75
CA LYS A 153 0.93 -1.25 19.22
C LYS A 153 0.73 -2.63 19.85
N ILE A 154 -0.30 -3.35 19.42
CA ILE A 154 -0.61 -4.70 19.90
C ILE A 154 0.58 -5.64 19.67
N PHE A 155 1.11 -5.69 18.44
CA PHE A 155 2.21 -6.57 18.03
C PHE A 155 3.58 -6.21 18.63
N THR A 156 3.69 -5.04 19.26
CA THR A 156 4.93 -4.51 19.84
C THR A 156 4.86 -4.44 21.36
N GLY A 157 4.20 -5.44 21.97
CA GLY A 157 4.20 -5.65 23.42
C GLY A 157 3.30 -4.71 24.22
N ARG A 158 2.36 -3.99 23.57
CA ARG A 158 1.47 -3.04 24.25
C ARG A 158 0.02 -3.50 24.33
N ARG A 159 -0.28 -4.75 23.97
CA ARG A 159 -1.64 -5.32 23.97
C ARG A 159 -2.37 -5.11 25.31
N ASP A 160 -1.74 -5.47 26.43
CA ASP A 160 -2.38 -5.40 27.76
C ASP A 160 -2.71 -3.97 28.21
N ARG A 161 -2.06 -2.98 27.58
CA ARG A 161 -2.29 -1.56 27.88
C ARG A 161 -3.36 -0.94 27.00
N MET A 162 -3.92 -1.66 26.03
CA MET A 162 -4.93 -1.15 25.11
C MET A 162 -6.22 -0.70 25.80
N SER A 163 -6.52 -1.24 26.99
CA SER A 163 -7.62 -0.76 27.86
C SER A 163 -7.45 0.68 28.36
N THR A 164 -6.23 1.22 28.29
CA THR A 164 -5.89 2.60 28.71
C THR A 164 -5.78 3.57 27.53
N LEU A 165 -6.15 3.12 26.31
CA LEU A 165 -6.02 3.90 25.09
C LEU A 165 -6.72 5.27 25.20
N ARG A 166 -5.99 6.33 24.87
CA ARG A 166 -6.41 7.75 24.91
C ARG A 166 -6.83 8.28 26.29
N GLN A 167 -6.48 7.58 27.36
CA GLN A 167 -6.72 8.03 28.74
C GLN A 167 -5.47 8.72 29.31
N GLY A 168 -5.65 9.60 30.29
CA GLY A 168 -4.53 10.24 30.99
C GLY A 168 -3.60 9.21 31.62
N GLY A 169 -2.29 9.29 31.34
CA GLY A 169 -1.31 8.30 31.78
C GLY A 169 -1.34 6.95 31.04
N GLY A 170 -2.32 6.75 30.16
CA GLY A 170 -2.48 5.56 29.33
C GLY A 170 -1.74 5.62 27.99
N LEU A 171 -2.08 4.70 27.09
CA LEU A 171 -1.52 4.68 25.72
C LEU A 171 -2.02 5.87 24.90
N SER A 172 -1.11 6.45 24.12
CA SER A 172 -1.47 7.42 23.10
C SER A 172 -2.33 6.76 22.01
N GLY A 173 -3.31 7.50 21.49
CA GLY A 173 -4.08 7.12 20.30
C GLY A 173 -3.29 7.16 18.99
N PHE A 174 -2.00 7.49 19.07
CA PHE A 174 -1.05 7.70 17.99
C PHE A 174 0.31 7.10 18.37
N THR A 175 1.21 6.87 17.42
CA THR A 175 2.59 6.48 17.71
C THR A 175 3.29 7.59 18.50
N LYS A 176 4.09 7.21 19.49
CA LYS A 176 4.77 8.15 20.38
C LYS A 176 6.16 7.63 20.74
N ARG A 177 7.19 8.39 20.37
CA ARG A 177 8.60 8.02 20.60
C ARG A 177 8.94 7.65 22.04
N THR A 178 8.35 8.34 23.02
CA THR A 178 8.57 8.05 24.45
C THR A 178 7.73 6.90 24.98
N GLU A 179 6.80 6.36 24.19
CA GLU A 179 5.95 5.23 24.56
C GLU A 179 6.59 3.88 24.18
N SER A 180 7.36 3.84 23.09
CA SER A 180 7.91 2.59 22.55
C SER A 180 9.11 2.82 21.62
N PRO A 181 10.15 1.96 21.67
CA PRO A 181 11.24 1.98 20.69
C PRO A 181 10.77 1.65 19.26
N TYR A 182 9.60 1.00 19.12
CA TYR A 182 8.99 0.67 17.84
C TYR A 182 8.30 1.88 17.17
N ASP A 183 8.22 3.02 17.87
CA ASP A 183 7.59 4.25 17.38
C ASP A 183 8.67 5.31 17.06
N PRO A 184 9.47 5.17 15.98
CA PRO A 184 10.62 6.04 15.73
C PRO A 184 10.23 7.51 15.49
N PHE A 185 8.97 7.76 15.10
CA PHE A 185 8.43 9.08 14.85
C PHE A 185 7.03 9.20 15.47
N GLY A 186 6.78 10.34 16.12
CA GLY A 186 5.45 10.66 16.65
C GLY A 186 4.63 11.33 15.57
N ALA A 187 3.48 10.75 15.22
CA ALA A 187 2.60 11.30 14.19
C ALA A 187 1.24 11.68 14.78
N GLY A 188 0.57 12.64 14.15
CA GLY A 188 -0.75 13.13 14.52
C GLY A 188 -1.25 14.12 13.49
N HIS A 189 -0.37 15.01 13.02
CA HIS A 189 -0.59 15.76 11.79
C HIS A 189 -0.31 14.89 10.56
N SER A 190 -1.15 15.08 9.53
CA SER A 190 -1.10 14.36 8.26
C SER A 190 0.00 14.87 7.33
N GLY A 191 0.56 13.98 6.52
CA GLY A 191 1.53 14.28 5.45
C GLY A 191 2.97 14.45 5.94
N THR A 192 3.26 14.03 7.18
CA THR A 192 4.57 14.22 7.82
C THR A 192 5.47 12.99 7.78
N ALA A 193 4.91 11.79 7.61
CA ALA A 193 5.67 10.54 7.72
C ALA A 193 6.72 10.39 6.63
N MET A 194 6.41 10.79 5.39
CA MET A 194 7.34 10.66 4.27
C MET A 194 8.57 11.53 4.45
N SER A 195 8.38 12.78 4.90
CA SER A 195 9.50 13.69 5.18
C SER A 195 10.36 13.17 6.32
N ALA A 196 9.74 12.67 7.41
CA ALA A 196 10.45 12.02 8.49
C ALA A 196 11.25 10.80 8.01
N ALA A 197 10.63 9.94 7.19
CA ALA A 197 11.27 8.77 6.60
C ALA A 197 12.48 9.16 5.75
N THR A 198 12.36 10.20 4.90
CA THR A 198 13.46 10.74 4.10
C THR A 198 14.62 11.13 5.02
N GLY A 199 14.34 11.83 6.13
CA GLY A 199 15.35 12.17 7.13
C GLY A 199 16.05 10.96 7.75
N PHE A 200 15.31 9.92 8.13
CA PHE A 200 15.90 8.68 8.67
C PHE A 200 16.81 7.97 7.67
N ALA A 201 16.41 7.91 6.40
CA ALA A 201 17.20 7.28 5.35
C ALA A 201 18.45 8.12 4.99
N MET A 202 18.33 9.44 4.97
CA MET A 202 19.47 10.35 4.82
C MET A 202 20.49 10.17 5.94
N ALA A 203 20.04 10.11 7.20
CA ALA A 203 20.92 9.93 8.34
C ALA A 203 21.68 8.59 8.26
N ARG A 204 21.00 7.51 7.88
CA ARG A 204 21.59 6.20 7.64
C ARG A 204 22.68 6.25 6.57
N ASP A 205 22.35 6.78 5.40
CA ASP A 205 23.28 6.82 4.26
C ASP A 205 24.46 7.77 4.53
N HIS A 206 24.23 8.86 5.25
CA HIS A 206 25.28 9.76 5.71
C HIS A 206 26.24 9.07 6.69
N LYS A 207 25.70 8.36 7.70
CA LYS A 207 26.52 7.59 8.65
C LYS A 207 27.43 6.60 7.93
N LYS A 208 26.88 5.88 6.94
CA LYS A 208 27.66 4.95 6.11
C LYS A 208 28.76 5.67 5.33
N ARG A 209 28.44 6.78 4.68
CA ARG A 209 29.42 7.56 3.90
C ARG A 209 30.58 8.04 4.77
N VAL A 210 30.27 8.66 5.92
CA VAL A 210 31.30 9.18 6.84
C VAL A 210 32.19 8.06 7.38
N HIS A 211 31.61 6.90 7.72
CA HIS A 211 32.37 5.72 8.11
C HIS A 211 33.31 5.25 6.99
N ASP A 212 32.79 5.10 5.77
CA ASP A 212 33.58 4.59 4.64
C ASP A 212 34.74 5.54 4.28
N GLU A 213 34.52 6.87 4.36
CA GLU A 213 35.55 7.89 4.20
C GLU A 213 36.64 7.79 5.28
N ALA A 214 36.25 7.69 6.56
CA ALA A 214 37.19 7.56 7.67
C ALA A 214 38.05 6.30 7.58
N VAL A 215 37.47 5.18 7.15
CA VAL A 215 38.19 3.92 6.91
C VAL A 215 39.18 4.07 5.74
N GLN A 216 38.77 4.73 4.64
CA GLN A 216 39.64 4.95 3.48
C GLN A 216 40.83 5.87 3.79
N GLU A 217 40.63 6.88 4.63
CA GLU A 217 41.69 7.79 5.08
C GLU A 217 42.66 7.17 6.12
N GLY A 218 42.37 5.95 6.59
CA GLY A 218 43.20 5.27 7.59
C GLY A 218 43.08 5.87 8.99
N GLN A 219 41.94 6.51 9.31
CA GLN A 219 41.69 7.01 10.66
C GLN A 219 41.69 5.84 11.66
N GLN A 220 42.48 5.96 12.73
CA GLN A 220 42.58 4.92 13.74
C GLN A 220 41.36 4.95 14.67
N GLY A 221 40.87 3.77 15.06
CA GLY A 221 39.79 3.63 16.04
C GLY A 221 38.37 3.87 15.50
N VAL A 222 38.17 3.87 14.17
CA VAL A 222 36.84 3.92 13.57
C VAL A 222 36.08 2.63 13.90
N PRO A 223 34.98 2.68 14.67
CA PRO A 223 34.22 1.47 14.99
C PRO A 223 33.51 0.94 13.73
N PRO A 224 33.42 -0.39 13.54
CA PRO A 224 32.72 -0.97 12.40
C PRO A 224 31.22 -0.65 12.49
N LEU A 225 30.60 -0.40 11.33
CA LEU A 225 29.14 -0.36 11.25
C LEU A 225 28.55 -1.72 11.60
N SER A 226 27.55 -1.71 12.48
CA SER A 226 26.74 -2.89 12.77
C SER A 226 25.80 -3.19 11.58
N PRO A 227 25.34 -4.44 11.41
CA PRO A 227 24.30 -4.75 10.41
C PRO A 227 23.02 -3.92 10.60
N GLU A 228 22.73 -3.51 11.84
CA GLU A 228 21.58 -2.69 12.22
C GLU A 228 21.73 -1.24 11.74
N ASP A 229 22.95 -0.78 11.43
CA ASP A 229 23.21 0.57 10.91
C ASP A 229 22.80 0.75 9.44
N ASP A 230 22.57 -0.32 8.69
CA ASP A 230 22.06 -0.29 7.31
C ASP A 230 20.58 -0.70 7.25
N TYR A 231 19.77 -0.10 8.13
CA TYR A 231 18.34 -0.37 8.28
C TYR A 231 17.48 0.06 7.08
N THR A 232 16.30 -0.55 6.93
CA THR A 232 15.27 -0.12 5.99
C THR A 232 14.34 0.89 6.63
N VAL A 233 13.91 1.90 5.86
CA VAL A 233 12.91 2.87 6.30
C VAL A 233 11.63 2.65 5.51
N VAL A 234 10.53 2.44 6.23
CA VAL A 234 9.20 2.19 5.70
C VAL A 234 8.25 3.28 6.18
N SER A 235 7.59 3.97 5.25
CA SER A 235 6.56 4.97 5.53
C SER A 235 5.21 4.47 5.06
N VAL A 236 4.24 4.31 5.96
CA VAL A 236 2.86 3.97 5.63
C VAL A 236 2.01 5.24 5.61
N VAL A 237 1.41 5.56 4.47
CA VAL A 237 0.73 6.83 4.20
C VAL A 237 -0.65 6.55 3.63
N GLY A 238 -1.68 7.23 4.12
CA GLY A 238 -3.02 7.15 3.52
C GLY A 238 -3.14 7.95 2.23
N ASP A 239 -4.09 7.59 1.38
CA ASP A 239 -4.54 8.38 0.22
C ASP A 239 -4.93 9.82 0.59
N GLY A 240 -5.61 10.04 1.70
CA GLY A 240 -5.87 11.40 2.19
C GLY A 240 -4.58 12.16 2.54
N ALA A 241 -3.59 11.47 3.13
CA ALA A 241 -2.36 12.09 3.61
C ALA A 241 -1.37 12.44 2.49
N ILE A 242 -1.33 11.65 1.42
CA ILE A 242 -0.42 11.87 0.29
C ILE A 242 -0.78 13.14 -0.51
N THR A 243 -2.00 13.65 -0.36
CA THR A 243 -2.42 14.93 -0.98
C THR A 243 -1.74 16.16 -0.36
N GLY A 244 -1.13 16.01 0.82
CA GLY A 244 -0.44 17.11 1.49
C GLY A 244 0.83 17.54 0.75
N GLY A 245 1.07 18.86 0.64
CA GLY A 245 2.25 19.39 -0.06
C GLY A 245 3.59 18.87 0.49
N MET A 246 3.68 18.64 1.80
CA MET A 246 4.87 18.05 2.44
C MET A 246 5.15 16.62 1.97
N ALA A 247 4.11 15.83 1.67
CA ALA A 247 4.28 14.48 1.14
C ALA A 247 4.88 14.51 -0.27
N TYR A 248 4.43 15.44 -1.12
CA TYR A 248 5.00 15.63 -2.47
C TYR A 248 6.44 16.13 -2.44
N GLU A 249 6.74 17.10 -1.58
CA GLU A 249 8.11 17.59 -1.39
C GLU A 249 9.03 16.45 -0.96
N ALA A 250 8.60 15.66 0.04
CA ALA A 250 9.36 14.53 0.53
C ALA A 250 9.59 13.45 -0.53
N MET A 251 8.59 13.14 -1.36
CA MET A 251 8.73 12.20 -2.48
C MET A 251 9.74 12.68 -3.51
N ASN A 252 9.64 13.94 -3.92
CA ASN A 252 10.55 14.53 -4.89
C ASN A 252 11.98 14.55 -4.35
N HIS A 253 12.14 14.91 -3.08
CA HIS A 253 13.43 14.96 -2.40
C HIS A 253 14.06 13.57 -2.25
N ALA A 254 13.28 12.57 -1.81
CA ALA A 254 13.74 11.19 -1.70
C ALA A 254 14.19 10.62 -3.06
N GLY A 255 13.44 10.91 -4.12
CA GLY A 255 13.79 10.53 -5.50
C GLY A 255 15.06 11.20 -5.99
N TRP A 256 15.24 12.50 -5.73
CA TRP A 256 16.45 13.24 -6.08
C TRP A 256 17.70 12.68 -5.40
N LEU A 257 17.59 12.37 -4.10
CA LEU A 257 18.69 11.82 -3.30
C LEU A 257 19.03 10.37 -3.63
N LYS A 258 18.17 9.65 -4.36
CA LYS A 258 18.32 8.22 -4.69
C LYS A 258 18.52 7.37 -3.42
N LEU A 259 17.72 7.65 -2.39
CA LEU A 259 17.81 6.97 -1.10
C LEU A 259 17.67 5.45 -1.28
N ARG A 260 18.58 4.70 -0.67
CA ARG A 260 18.51 3.22 -0.66
C ARG A 260 17.51 2.75 0.39
N LYS A 261 17.11 1.47 0.33
CA LYS A 261 16.32 0.80 1.39
C LYS A 261 15.24 1.71 1.98
N PHE A 262 14.43 2.29 1.09
CA PHE A 262 13.40 3.27 1.38
C PHE A 262 12.12 2.80 0.70
N LEU A 263 11.07 2.57 1.49
CA LEU A 263 9.80 2.05 1.03
C LEU A 263 8.67 2.97 1.47
N VAL A 264 7.83 3.35 0.52
CA VAL A 264 6.58 4.05 0.79
C VAL A 264 5.44 3.11 0.47
N ILE A 265 4.54 2.92 1.43
CA ILE A 265 3.32 2.14 1.27
C ILE A 265 2.17 3.12 1.29
N LEU A 266 1.48 3.21 0.15
CA LEU A 266 0.23 3.94 0.04
C LEU A 266 -0.91 3.01 0.43
N ASN A 267 -1.57 3.32 1.54
CA ASN A 267 -2.83 2.72 1.96
C ASN A 267 -3.99 3.51 1.33
N ASP A 268 -4.38 3.12 0.13
CA ASP A 268 -5.53 3.70 -0.57
C ASP A 268 -6.79 2.91 -0.26
N ASN A 269 -7.65 3.48 0.58
CA ASN A 269 -8.95 2.89 0.94
C ASN A 269 -10.12 3.70 0.35
N GLY A 270 -9.84 4.67 -0.51
CA GLY A 270 -10.84 5.56 -1.07
C GLY A 270 -11.58 6.40 -0.03
N GLN A 271 -11.00 6.66 1.14
CA GLN A 271 -11.65 7.40 2.23
C GLN A 271 -10.71 8.45 2.84
N VAL A 272 -11.24 9.66 3.04
CA VAL A 272 -10.53 10.73 3.73
C VAL A 272 -11.06 10.92 5.15
N SER A 273 -10.16 11.21 6.09
CA SER A 273 -10.47 11.37 7.52
C SER A 273 -11.19 12.68 7.88
N LEU A 274 -11.34 13.60 6.91
CA LEU A 274 -12.04 14.85 7.09
C LEU A 274 -13.47 14.74 6.52
N PRO A 275 -14.49 15.25 7.24
CA PRO A 275 -15.85 15.32 6.71
C PRO A 275 -15.89 16.45 5.68
N THR A 276 -15.51 16.16 4.43
CA THR A 276 -15.62 17.11 3.32
C THR A 276 -16.95 17.05 2.58
N ALA A 277 -18.02 16.50 3.19
CA ALA A 277 -19.42 16.76 2.83
C ALA A 277 -20.38 16.20 3.89
N TYR A 278 -21.40 16.99 4.25
CA TYR A 278 -22.65 16.46 4.83
C TYR A 278 -23.37 15.68 3.73
N ASN A 279 -23.66 14.40 3.99
CA ASN A 279 -24.43 13.50 3.14
C ASN A 279 -23.81 13.20 1.77
N GLU A 280 -23.34 11.96 1.62
CA GLU A 280 -22.87 11.24 0.42
C GLU A 280 -21.43 10.72 0.60
N VAL A 281 -21.23 9.47 0.17
CA VAL A 281 -20.02 8.65 0.28
C VAL A 281 -18.75 9.49 0.07
N HIS A 282 -17.85 9.48 1.05
CA HIS A 282 -16.60 10.22 1.03
C HIS A 282 -15.70 9.71 -0.11
N THR A 283 -15.74 10.37 -1.26
CA THR A 283 -14.73 10.20 -2.30
C THR A 283 -13.51 11.03 -1.91
N PRO A 284 -12.28 10.51 -2.04
CA PRO A 284 -11.09 11.30 -1.80
C PRO A 284 -11.04 12.48 -2.75
N VAL A 285 -10.74 13.67 -2.22
CA VAL A 285 -10.63 14.88 -3.04
C VAL A 285 -9.20 15.04 -3.56
N GLY A 286 -9.07 15.40 -4.84
CA GLY A 286 -7.80 15.68 -5.51
C GLY A 286 -7.52 14.76 -6.70
N ALA A 287 -6.98 15.33 -7.77
CA ALA A 287 -6.76 14.64 -9.04
C ALA A 287 -5.88 13.37 -8.91
N LEU A 288 -4.95 13.35 -7.95
CA LEU A 288 -4.12 12.18 -7.71
C LEU A 288 -4.91 11.03 -7.06
N SER A 289 -5.72 11.33 -6.05
CA SER A 289 -6.51 10.29 -5.38
C SER A 289 -7.55 9.72 -6.35
N GLU A 290 -8.22 10.58 -7.12
CA GLU A 290 -9.15 10.15 -8.16
C GLU A 290 -8.47 9.30 -9.26
N THR A 291 -7.24 9.63 -9.67
CA THR A 291 -6.50 8.82 -10.66
C THR A 291 -6.00 7.50 -10.09
N LEU A 292 -5.58 7.46 -8.81
CA LEU A 292 -5.17 6.23 -8.13
C LEU A 292 -6.36 5.30 -7.88
N SER A 293 -7.48 5.82 -7.37
CA SER A 293 -8.70 5.03 -7.19
C SER A 293 -9.23 4.53 -8.53
N LYS A 294 -9.10 5.28 -9.64
CA LYS A 294 -9.43 4.81 -11.00
C LYS A 294 -8.45 3.76 -11.53
N MET A 295 -7.18 3.84 -11.18
CA MET A 295 -6.18 2.82 -11.52
C MET A 295 -6.38 1.54 -10.70
N GLY A 296 -6.80 1.66 -9.44
CA GLY A 296 -7.16 0.54 -8.56
C GLY A 296 -8.54 -0.05 -8.87
N GLY A 297 -9.47 0.74 -9.42
CA GLY A 297 -10.82 0.35 -9.82
C GLY A 297 -10.95 -0.15 -11.26
N MET A 298 -9.84 -0.46 -11.93
CA MET A 298 -9.84 -0.92 -13.32
C MET A 298 -10.08 -2.45 -13.40
N ASP A 299 -11.33 -2.84 -13.15
CA ASP A 299 -12.02 -4.06 -13.61
C ASP A 299 -11.49 -5.46 -13.21
N SER A 300 -12.37 -6.16 -12.48
CA SER A 300 -12.48 -7.58 -12.12
C SER A 300 -12.46 -8.61 -13.28
N SER A 301 -11.83 -8.31 -14.42
CA SER A 301 -11.91 -9.11 -15.65
C SER A 301 -10.64 -9.86 -16.04
N VAL A 302 -9.70 -10.10 -15.12
CA VAL A 302 -8.63 -11.09 -15.32
C VAL A 302 -9.08 -12.42 -14.70
N PRO A 303 -9.38 -13.46 -15.50
CA PRO A 303 -9.81 -14.75 -14.95
C PRO A 303 -8.73 -15.35 -14.04
N ASP A 304 -9.12 -15.91 -12.89
CA ASP A 304 -8.26 -16.60 -11.90
C ASP A 304 -7.25 -17.58 -12.49
N ALA A 305 -7.60 -18.20 -13.64
CA ALA A 305 -6.73 -19.09 -14.38
C ALA A 305 -5.45 -18.39 -14.88
N VAL A 306 -5.53 -17.13 -15.28
CA VAL A 306 -4.39 -16.34 -15.77
C VAL A 306 -3.49 -15.93 -14.61
N SER A 307 -4.06 -15.50 -13.47
CA SER A 307 -3.29 -15.20 -12.26
C SER A 307 -2.50 -16.41 -11.76
N LYS A 308 -3.15 -17.59 -11.68
CA LYS A 308 -2.49 -18.85 -11.30
C LYS A 308 -1.37 -19.28 -12.24
N VAL A 309 -1.53 -19.03 -13.54
CA VAL A 309 -0.48 -19.32 -14.55
C VAL A 309 0.70 -18.37 -14.38
N LEU A 310 0.46 -17.08 -14.20
CA LEU A 310 1.50 -16.06 -14.01
C LEU A 310 2.24 -16.21 -12.67
N SER A 311 1.57 -16.72 -11.64
CA SER A 311 2.16 -17.02 -10.34
C SER A 311 2.75 -18.44 -10.24
N SER A 312 2.59 -19.28 -11.27
CA SER A 312 3.08 -20.67 -11.22
C SER A 312 4.62 -20.74 -11.15
N PRO A 313 5.20 -21.68 -10.40
CA PRO A 313 6.66 -21.85 -10.32
C PRO A 313 7.31 -21.99 -11.70
N SER A 314 6.65 -22.71 -12.63
CA SER A 314 7.13 -22.92 -13.99
C SER A 314 7.19 -21.64 -14.82
N PHE A 315 6.22 -20.73 -14.65
CA PHE A 315 6.24 -19.43 -15.32
C PHE A 315 7.28 -18.50 -14.70
N GLN A 316 7.44 -18.54 -13.38
CA GLN A 316 8.49 -17.78 -12.69
C GLN A 316 9.89 -18.25 -13.11
N ASP A 317 10.10 -19.56 -13.25
CA ASP A 317 11.36 -20.16 -13.68
C ASP A 317 11.67 -19.86 -15.15
N ALA A 318 10.67 -19.97 -16.05
CA ALA A 318 10.82 -19.58 -17.44
C ALA A 318 11.15 -18.08 -17.60
N ARG A 319 10.50 -17.23 -16.80
CA ARG A 319 10.76 -15.79 -16.75
C ARG A 319 12.15 -15.47 -16.19
N ASN A 320 12.56 -16.14 -15.11
CA ASN A 320 13.89 -15.96 -14.51
C ASN A 320 14.98 -16.40 -15.49
N THR A 321 14.77 -17.50 -16.21
CA THR A 321 15.66 -17.98 -17.27
C THR A 321 15.76 -16.97 -18.41
N LEU A 322 14.62 -16.39 -18.83
CA LEU A 322 14.58 -15.33 -19.84
C LEU A 322 15.31 -14.07 -19.35
N LYS A 323 15.18 -13.71 -18.07
CA LYS A 323 15.87 -12.58 -17.44
C LYS A 323 17.37 -12.76 -17.43
N LEU A 324 17.85 -13.95 -17.09
CA LEU A 324 19.26 -14.33 -17.18
C LEU A 324 19.77 -14.27 -18.62
N ALA A 325 18.99 -14.75 -19.59
CA ALA A 325 19.34 -14.68 -21.01
C ALA A 325 19.42 -13.23 -21.53
N VAL A 326 18.46 -12.37 -21.17
CA VAL A 326 18.46 -10.95 -21.56
C VAL A 326 19.65 -10.20 -20.93
N LYS A 327 19.96 -10.48 -19.66
CA LYS A 327 21.12 -9.88 -18.98
C LYS A 327 22.45 -10.34 -19.58
N ALA A 328 22.51 -11.55 -20.12
CA ALA A 328 23.70 -12.10 -20.76
C ALA A 328 23.87 -11.66 -22.22
N LEU A 329 22.77 -11.37 -22.93
CA LEU A 329 22.78 -11.13 -24.38
C LEU A 329 22.56 -9.66 -24.79
N CYS A 330 22.06 -8.81 -23.89
CA CYS A 330 21.81 -7.40 -24.19
C CYS A 330 22.88 -6.46 -23.59
N PRO A 331 23.17 -5.32 -24.25
CA PRO A 331 24.02 -4.28 -23.70
C PRO A 331 23.49 -3.78 -22.33
N PRO A 332 24.36 -3.38 -21.38
CA PRO A 332 23.97 -3.04 -20.00
C PRO A 332 22.87 -1.98 -19.92
N GLN A 333 22.93 -0.98 -20.80
CA GLN A 333 21.97 0.13 -20.85
C GLN A 333 20.56 -0.33 -21.24
N LEU A 334 20.47 -1.35 -22.10
CA LEU A 334 19.20 -1.93 -22.54
C LEU A 334 18.63 -2.85 -21.46
N ALA A 335 19.50 -3.64 -20.81
CA ALA A 335 19.13 -4.49 -19.69
C ALA A 335 18.57 -3.68 -18.50
N ASP A 336 19.18 -2.53 -18.18
CA ASP A 336 18.72 -1.63 -17.12
C ASP A 336 17.40 -0.92 -17.47
N SER A 337 17.21 -0.59 -18.75
CA SER A 337 15.97 0.04 -19.23
C SER A 337 14.81 -0.97 -19.22
N LEU A 338 15.07 -2.20 -19.65
CA LEU A 338 14.09 -3.29 -19.60
C LEU A 338 13.80 -3.72 -18.16
N GLY A 339 14.80 -3.72 -17.26
CA GLY A 339 14.60 -3.96 -15.83
C GLY A 339 13.73 -2.89 -15.17
N ARG A 340 13.91 -1.61 -15.53
CA ARG A 340 13.03 -0.53 -15.08
C ARG A 340 11.61 -0.67 -15.64
N ILE A 341 11.44 -0.99 -16.92
CA ILE A 341 10.13 -1.25 -17.52
C ILE A 341 9.44 -2.45 -16.85
N GLU A 342 10.19 -3.49 -16.49
CA GLU A 342 9.69 -4.65 -15.73
C GLU A 342 9.28 -4.24 -14.32
N GLU A 343 10.04 -3.40 -13.60
CA GLU A 343 9.67 -2.89 -12.27
C GLU A 343 8.43 -1.98 -12.31
N TYR A 344 8.32 -1.11 -13.30
CA TYR A 344 7.11 -0.31 -13.56
C TYR A 344 5.92 -1.21 -13.92
N GLY A 345 6.14 -2.24 -14.74
CA GLY A 345 5.14 -3.26 -15.05
C GLY A 345 4.73 -4.06 -13.81
N ARG A 346 5.66 -4.35 -12.89
CA ARG A 346 5.40 -5.02 -11.61
C ARG A 346 4.54 -4.15 -10.70
N GLY A 347 4.81 -2.85 -10.65
CA GLY A 347 4.00 -1.88 -9.92
C GLY A 347 2.57 -1.79 -10.46
N LEU A 348 2.39 -1.86 -11.79
CA LEU A 348 1.08 -1.87 -12.45
C LEU A 348 0.34 -3.21 -12.36
N LEU A 349 1.05 -4.34 -12.39
CA LEU A 349 0.46 -5.69 -12.37
C LEU A 349 0.21 -6.23 -10.95
N SER A 350 0.91 -5.74 -9.91
CA SER A 350 0.61 -6.14 -8.53
C SER A 350 -0.71 -5.54 -8.02
N SER A 351 -1.22 -4.49 -8.68
CA SER A 351 -2.59 -3.98 -8.54
C SER A 351 -3.65 -4.94 -9.09
N TYR A 352 -3.26 -5.96 -9.86
CA TYR A 352 -4.14 -6.84 -10.63
C TYR A 352 -4.17 -8.30 -10.15
N SER A 353 -3.61 -8.58 -8.98
CA SER A 353 -3.64 -9.93 -8.39
C SER A 353 -4.01 -9.85 -6.92
N ARG A 354 -5.27 -9.52 -6.64
CA ARG A 354 -6.05 -9.89 -5.43
C ARG A 354 -7.42 -9.20 -5.52
N GLY A 355 -8.31 -9.80 -6.31
CA GLY A 355 -9.74 -9.84 -6.03
C GLY A 355 -10.05 -11.25 -5.55
#